data_AF-A0A553PQY5-F1
#
_entry.id   AF-A0A553PQY5-F1
#
_cell.length_a   1.000
_cell.length_b   1.000
_cell.length_c   1.000
_cell.angle_alpha   90.00
_cell.angle_beta   90.00
_cell.angle_gamma   90.00
#
_symmetry.space_group_name_H-M   'P 1'
#
loop_
_entity.id
_entity.type
_entity.pdbx_description
1 polymer ?
#
loop_
_entity_poly.entity_id
_entity_poly.type
_entity_poly.pdbx_seq_one_letter_code
_entity_poly.pdbx_strand_id
1 'polypeptide(L)'
;MELQNNLALRKTTKSCDLESTLDGKKELSNYRPIALLPIASKVLESVVCGRMSEFLETQNILPAPAQHGFREKRSPTTAVLSMLIQWRSDLMIHMEVGLLAFDLCSAFGSLDAIILSGKMEILGFDHLSIKWTWSFLSGRSQRVVVKNT
;
A
#
# COMPACT_ATOMS: atom_id res chain seq x y z
N MET A 1 1.21 -41.95 10.99
CA MET A 1 1.79 -40.97 11.92
C MET A 1 2.58 -39.98 11.09
N GLU A 2 2.21 -38.73 10.87
CA GLU A 2 1.12 -37.89 11.35
C GLU A 2 0.98 -36.78 10.31
N LEU A 3 -0.26 -36.47 9.95
CA LEU A 3 -0.62 -35.29 9.19
C LEU A 3 -0.44 -34.05 10.07
N GLN A 4 0.46 -33.14 9.67
CA GLN A 4 0.33 -31.71 9.97
C GLN A 4 0.33 -30.98 8.62
N ASN A 5 -0.82 -30.62 8.05
CA ASN A 5 -1.55 -29.39 8.36
C ASN A 5 -0.62 -28.23 8.71
N ASN A 6 -0.41 -27.29 7.78
CA ASN A 6 -1.26 -26.10 7.78
C ASN A 6 -0.93 -25.13 6.63
N LEU A 7 -1.93 -24.95 5.77
CA LEU A 7 -2.22 -23.79 4.93
C LEU A 7 -1.09 -22.76 4.74
N ALA A 8 -0.15 -23.05 3.83
CA ALA A 8 0.40 -21.96 3.04
C ALA A 8 -0.76 -21.45 2.18
N LEU A 9 -1.37 -20.32 2.56
CA LEU A 9 -2.34 -19.59 1.75
C LEU A 9 -1.64 -19.20 0.43
N ARG A 10 -1.62 -20.13 -0.53
CA ARG A 10 -1.15 -19.92 -1.90
C ARG A 10 -2.09 -18.88 -2.51
N LYS A 11 -1.67 -17.62 -2.52
CA LYS A 11 -2.35 -16.59 -3.30
C LYS A 11 -2.07 -16.89 -4.75
N THR A 12 -3.08 -17.31 -5.50
CA THR A 12 -3.00 -17.31 -6.95
C THR A 12 -2.83 -15.87 -7.39
N THR A 13 -1.78 -15.61 -8.17
CA THR A 13 -1.55 -14.29 -8.74
C THR A 13 -2.23 -14.27 -10.10
N LYS A 14 -3.16 -13.34 -10.33
CA LYS A 14 -3.53 -12.97 -11.69
C LYS A 14 -2.59 -11.82 -12.10
N SER A 15 -1.87 -11.98 -13.20
CA SER A 15 -1.22 -10.84 -13.85
C SER A 15 -2.31 -10.06 -14.57
N CYS A 16 -2.53 -8.81 -14.18
CA CYS A 16 -3.28 -7.87 -15.01
C CYS A 16 -2.25 -7.03 -15.77
N ASP A 17 -2.40 -6.97 -17.09
CA ASP A 17 -1.66 -6.03 -17.92
C ASP A 17 -2.17 -4.62 -17.56
N LEU A 18 -1.36 -3.83 -16.86
CA LEU A 18 -1.53 -2.38 -16.86
C LEU A 18 -0.73 -1.89 -18.06
N GLU A 19 -1.39 -1.86 -19.22
CA GLU A 19 -0.80 -1.43 -20.48
C GLU A 19 -0.48 0.08 -20.38
N SER A 20 0.73 0.39 -19.90
CA SER A 20 1.30 1.73 -20.10
C SER A 20 1.55 1.89 -21.59
N THR A 21 0.84 2.84 -22.21
CA THR A 21 0.71 3.05 -23.66
C THR A 21 2.01 3.50 -24.36
N LEU A 22 3.19 3.11 -23.89
CA LEU A 22 4.46 3.45 -24.52
C LEU A 22 5.33 2.18 -24.62
N ASP A 23 5.43 1.70 -25.86
CA ASP A 23 6.44 0.76 -26.38
C ASP A 23 6.30 -0.75 -26.04
N GLY A 24 5.51 -1.45 -26.87
CA GLY A 24 5.78 -2.71 -27.58
C GLY A 24 6.62 -3.88 -27.01
N LYS A 25 7.06 -3.90 -25.75
CA LYS A 25 7.81 -5.04 -25.16
C LYS A 25 7.16 -5.52 -23.87
N LYS A 26 6.81 -6.81 -23.83
CA LYS A 26 6.39 -7.54 -22.61
C LYS A 26 7.59 -7.72 -21.67
N GLU A 27 8.06 -6.65 -21.06
CA GLU A 27 9.07 -6.74 -20.03
C GLU A 27 8.47 -7.26 -18.71
N LEU A 28 9.14 -8.23 -18.09
CA LEU A 28 8.71 -8.83 -16.82
C LEU A 28 8.58 -7.80 -15.68
N SER A 29 9.34 -6.70 -15.77
CA SER A 29 9.37 -5.58 -14.82
C SER A 29 8.06 -4.76 -14.80
N ASN A 30 7.28 -4.76 -15.88
CA ASN A 30 6.02 -4.01 -15.98
C ASN A 30 4.84 -4.74 -15.32
N TYR A 31 4.98 -6.04 -15.04
CA TYR A 31 3.93 -6.80 -14.38
C TYR A 31 3.87 -6.50 -12.89
N ARG A 32 2.70 -6.03 -12.43
CA ARG A 32 2.41 -5.93 -11.00
C ARG A 32 1.59 -7.14 -10.55
N PRO A 33 2.18 -8.11 -9.82
CA PRO A 33 1.43 -9.27 -9.33
C PRO A 33 0.32 -8.82 -8.37
N ILE A 34 -0.92 -9.24 -8.62
CA ILE A 34 -2.05 -9.01 -7.72
C ILE A 34 -2.27 -10.26 -6.87
N ALA A 35 -2.20 -10.08 -5.56
CA ALA A 35 -2.29 -11.17 -4.61
C ALA A 35 -3.77 -11.52 -4.30
N LEU A 36 -4.29 -12.63 -4.85
CA LEU A 36 -5.67 -13.07 -4.55
C LEU A 36 -5.72 -13.81 -3.21
N LEU A 37 -6.25 -13.15 -2.19
CA LEU A 37 -6.50 -13.73 -0.88
C LEU A 37 -7.75 -14.64 -0.90
N PRO A 38 -7.74 -15.74 -0.13
CA PRO A 38 -8.96 -16.48 0.18
C PRO A 38 -9.97 -15.60 0.92
N ILE A 39 -11.26 -15.92 0.77
CA ILE A 39 -12.37 -15.08 1.28
C ILE A 39 -12.22 -14.80 2.78
N ALA A 40 -11.93 -15.83 3.59
CA ALA A 40 -11.70 -15.67 5.02
C ALA A 40 -10.59 -14.68 5.34
N SER A 41 -9.49 -14.71 4.59
CA SER A 41 -8.38 -13.76 4.76
C SER A 41 -8.77 -12.34 4.36
N LYS A 42 -9.57 -12.16 3.29
CA LYS A 42 -10.07 -10.84 2.88
C LYS A 42 -10.97 -10.21 3.95
N VAL A 43 -11.86 -11.01 4.54
CA VAL A 43 -12.74 -10.55 5.62
C VAL A 43 -11.91 -10.13 6.83
N LEU A 44 -10.96 -10.97 7.25
CA LEU A 44 -10.07 -10.65 8.36
C LEU A 44 -9.24 -9.38 8.09
N GLU A 45 -8.64 -9.26 6.91
CA GLU A 45 -7.88 -8.10 6.48
C GLU A 45 -8.73 -6.82 6.52
N SER A 46 -9.98 -6.88 6.06
CA SER A 46 -10.90 -5.74 6.11
C SER A 46 -11.19 -5.28 7.54
N VAL A 47 -11.40 -6.22 8.47
CA VAL A 47 -11.66 -5.90 9.88
C VAL A 47 -10.42 -5.28 10.52
N VAL A 48 -9.24 -5.87 10.32
CA VAL A 48 -7.98 -5.35 10.88
C VAL A 48 -7.64 -3.98 10.30
N CYS A 49 -7.79 -3.81 8.98
CA CYS A 49 -7.56 -2.53 8.31
C CYS A 49 -8.46 -1.42 8.85
N GLY A 50 -9.74 -1.71 9.08
CA GLY A 50 -10.67 -0.75 9.68
C GLY A 50 -10.22 -0.29 11.07
N ARG A 51 -9.85 -1.24 11.95
CA ARG A 51 -9.37 -0.93 13.30
C ARG A 51 -8.07 -0.13 13.31
N MET A 52 -7.09 -0.51 12.48
CA MET A 52 -5.82 0.21 12.37
C MET A 52 -6.02 1.61 11.80
N SER A 53 -6.91 1.77 10.82
CA SER A 53 -7.23 3.08 10.23
C SER A 53 -7.89 4.01 11.25
N GLU A 54 -8.85 3.50 12.03
CA GLU A 54 -9.48 4.24 13.13
C GLU A 54 -8.45 4.71 14.16
N PHE A 55 -7.52 3.84 14.55
CA PHE A 55 -6.43 4.22 15.45
C PHE A 55 -5.54 5.34 14.85
N LEU A 56 -5.14 5.21 13.59
CA LEU A 56 -4.30 6.20 12.91
C LEU A 56 -4.96 7.59 12.83
N GLU A 57 -6.27 7.61 12.58
CA GLU A 57 -7.07 8.84 12.52
C GLU A 57 -7.27 9.45 13.93
N THR A 58 -7.65 8.64 14.92
CA THR A 58 -7.91 9.12 16.29
C THR A 58 -6.65 9.66 16.98
N GLN A 59 -5.48 9.06 16.71
CA GLN A 59 -4.20 9.53 17.23
C GLN A 59 -3.54 10.61 16.35
N ASN A 60 -4.17 11.02 15.24
CA ASN A 60 -3.61 11.98 14.28
C ASN A 60 -2.19 11.62 13.80
N ILE A 61 -1.91 10.32 13.62
CA ILE A 61 -0.56 9.83 13.25
C ILE A 61 -0.23 10.20 11.80
N LEU A 62 -1.22 10.20 10.92
CA LEU A 62 -1.01 10.47 9.49
C LEU A 62 -0.91 11.98 9.22
N PRO A 63 0.11 12.45 8.48
CA PRO A 63 0.26 13.87 8.13
C PRO A 63 -1.01 14.48 7.53
N ALA A 64 -1.65 15.37 8.30
CA ALA A 64 -2.81 16.13 7.87
C ALA A 64 -2.44 17.61 7.79
N PRO A 65 -2.84 18.34 6.73
CA PRO A 65 -3.77 17.94 5.66
C PRO A 65 -3.12 17.19 4.48
N ALA A 66 -1.79 17.04 4.43
CA ALA A 66 -1.06 16.67 3.21
C ALA A 66 -1.27 15.25 2.65
N GLN A 67 -1.55 14.23 3.46
CA GLN A 67 -1.71 12.85 2.97
C GLN A 67 -3.16 12.55 2.56
N HIS A 68 -3.42 12.32 1.28
CA HIS A 68 -4.77 12.03 0.77
C HIS A 68 -5.01 10.55 0.41
N GLY A 69 -3.95 9.82 0.02
CA GLY A 69 -4.08 8.42 -0.38
C GLY A 69 -4.49 7.50 0.76
N PHE A 70 -5.34 6.51 0.46
CA PHE A 70 -5.77 5.45 1.37
C PHE A 70 -6.38 5.95 2.70
N ARG A 71 -7.04 7.11 2.68
CA ARG A 71 -7.74 7.67 3.84
C ARG A 71 -9.20 7.90 3.51
N GLU A 72 -10.07 7.69 4.50
CA GLU A 72 -11.49 7.98 4.34
C GLU A 72 -11.73 9.46 4.05
N LYS A 73 -12.76 9.75 3.25
CA LYS A 73 -13.18 11.12 2.87
C LYS A 73 -12.11 11.92 2.10
N ARG A 74 -11.04 11.27 1.62
CA ARG A 74 -10.01 11.88 0.78
C ARG A 74 -9.91 11.14 -0.56
N SER A 75 -9.53 11.86 -1.62
CA SER A 75 -9.40 11.31 -2.96
C SER A 75 -8.24 11.97 -3.70
N PRO A 76 -7.79 11.42 -4.85
CA PRO A 76 -6.81 12.08 -5.70
C PRO A 76 -7.26 13.49 -6.10
N THR A 77 -8.56 13.68 -6.34
CA THR A 77 -9.14 14.98 -6.67
C THR A 77 -8.99 15.97 -5.52
N THR A 78 -9.22 15.54 -4.26
CA THR A 78 -9.03 16.46 -3.12
C THR A 78 -7.57 16.80 -2.89
N ALA A 79 -6.64 15.92 -3.26
CA ALA A 79 -5.20 16.17 -3.18
C ALA A 79 -4.75 17.23 -4.18
N VAL A 80 -5.17 17.10 -5.44
CA VAL A 80 -4.86 18.09 -6.48
C VAL A 80 -5.51 19.43 -6.14
N LEU A 81 -6.76 19.42 -5.67
CA LEU A 81 -7.45 20.65 -5.30
C LEU A 81 -6.76 21.37 -4.13
N SER A 82 -6.33 20.66 -3.08
CA SER A 82 -5.63 21.27 -1.95
C SER A 82 -4.30 21.90 -2.39
N MET A 83 -3.54 21.21 -3.25
CA MET A 83 -2.31 21.76 -3.85
C MET A 83 -2.59 23.02 -4.68
N LEU A 84 -3.58 23.00 -5.57
CA LEU A 84 -3.93 24.13 -6.42
C LEU A 84 -4.38 25.37 -5.63
N ILE A 85 -5.16 25.17 -4.57
CA ILE A 85 -5.58 26.27 -3.68
C ILE A 85 -4.36 26.91 -3.02
N GLN A 86 -3.42 26.09 -2.52
CA GLN A 86 -2.19 26.58 -1.91
C GLN A 86 -1.36 27.36 -2.92
N TRP A 87 -1.06 26.78 -4.08
CA TRP A 87 -0.25 27.42 -5.12
C TRP A 87 -0.87 28.72 -5.60
N ARG A 88 -2.19 28.77 -5.79
CA ARG A 88 -2.88 29.99 -6.18
C ARG A 88 -2.73 31.08 -5.11
N SER A 89 -2.81 30.70 -3.84
CA SER A 89 -2.64 31.64 -2.72
C SER A 89 -1.23 32.22 -2.67
N ASP A 90 -0.21 31.38 -2.88
CA ASP A 90 1.19 31.78 -2.91
C ASP A 90 1.49 32.71 -4.11
N LEU A 91 0.94 32.39 -5.29
CA LEU A 91 1.06 33.24 -6.48
C LEU A 91 0.39 34.61 -6.30
N MET A 92 -0.72 34.70 -5.54
CA MET A 92 -1.40 35.98 -5.27
C MET A 92 -0.57 36.91 -4.40
N ILE A 93 0.34 36.38 -3.58
CA ILE A 93 1.27 37.17 -2.75
C ILE A 93 2.66 37.31 -3.41
N HIS A 94 2.73 37.11 -4.74
CA HIS A 94 3.95 37.22 -5.55
C HIS A 94 5.08 36.25 -5.14
N MET A 95 4.74 35.11 -4.55
CA MET A 95 5.70 34.03 -4.28
C MET A 95 5.85 33.11 -5.49
N GLU A 96 7.03 32.52 -5.65
CA GLU A 96 7.29 31.49 -6.67
C GLU A 96 6.87 30.11 -6.16
N VAL A 97 6.28 29.31 -7.03
CA VAL A 97 5.82 27.95 -6.72
C VAL A 97 6.55 26.95 -7.61
N GLY A 98 7.18 25.96 -6.99
CA GLY A 98 7.80 24.83 -7.67
C GLY A 98 7.22 23.49 -7.18
N LEU A 99 7.18 22.49 -8.07
CA LEU A 99 6.74 21.14 -7.74
C LEU A 99 7.88 20.14 -7.94
N LEU A 100 8.14 19.35 -6.89
CA LEU A 100 9.00 18.18 -6.96
C LEU A 100 8.14 16.93 -6.75
N ALA A 101 8.04 16.10 -7.80
CA ALA A 101 7.27 14.87 -7.77
C ALA A 101 8.20 13.65 -7.66
N PHE A 102 7.91 12.77 -6.72
CA PHE A 102 8.64 11.52 -6.51
C PHE A 102 7.70 10.33 -6.70
N ASP A 103 8.21 9.27 -7.34
CA ASP A 103 7.55 7.96 -7.40
C ASP A 103 8.50 6.88 -6.87
N LEU A 104 8.02 6.05 -5.96
CA LEU A 104 8.83 4.99 -5.34
C LEU A 104 8.74 3.70 -6.16
N CYS A 105 9.89 3.14 -6.53
CA CYS A 105 9.92 1.85 -7.19
C CYS A 105 9.35 0.75 -6.29
N SER A 106 8.30 0.08 -6.76
CA SER A 106 7.71 -1.10 -6.10
C SER A 106 7.35 -0.86 -4.62
N ALA A 107 6.40 0.05 -4.37
CA ALA A 107 6.00 0.44 -3.02
C ALA A 107 5.74 -0.73 -2.06
N PHE A 108 5.10 -1.82 -2.52
CA PHE A 108 4.85 -3.02 -1.71
C PHE A 108 5.94 -4.10 -1.80
N GLY A 109 6.76 -4.10 -2.86
CA GLY A 109 7.87 -5.05 -2.99
C GLY A 109 9.08 -4.66 -2.15
N SER A 110 9.20 -3.37 -1.82
CA SER A 110 10.30 -2.80 -1.02
C SER A 110 9.98 -2.69 0.48
N LEU A 111 8.81 -3.18 0.93
CA LEU A 111 8.43 -3.14 2.34
C LEU A 111 9.16 -4.22 3.14
N ASP A 112 10.01 -3.78 4.06
CA ASP A 112 10.64 -4.66 5.04
C ASP A 112 9.74 -4.80 6.29
N ALA A 113 9.43 -6.05 6.63
CA ALA A 113 8.53 -6.36 7.75
C ALA A 113 9.11 -5.98 9.11
N ILE A 114 10.43 -6.06 9.29
CA ILE A 114 11.11 -5.73 10.55
C ILE A 114 11.06 -4.22 10.77
N ILE A 115 11.42 -3.45 9.75
CA ILE A 115 11.39 -1.98 9.81
C ILE A 115 9.95 -1.49 10.04
N LEU A 116 8.97 -2.08 9.36
CA LEU A 116 7.57 -1.69 9.56
C LEU A 116 7.08 -2.02 10.98
N SER A 117 7.38 -3.23 11.48
CA SER A 117 7.02 -3.60 12.85
C SER A 117 7.63 -2.67 13.90
N GLY A 118 8.91 -2.31 13.75
CA GLY A 118 9.55 -1.34 14.66
C GLY A 118 8.93 0.05 14.58
N LYS A 119 8.53 0.51 13.38
CA LYS A 119 7.78 1.78 13.23
C LYS A 119 6.42 1.71 13.90
N MET A 120 5.70 0.59 13.78
CA MET A 120 4.40 0.43 14.43
C MET A 120 4.52 0.50 15.96
N GLU A 121 5.58 -0.07 16.53
CA GLU A 121 5.85 0.03 17.97
C GLU A 121 6.09 1.48 18.40
N ILE A 122 6.91 2.24 17.67
CA ILE A 122 7.15 3.66 17.93
C ILE A 122 5.86 4.49 17.80
N LEU A 123 5.00 4.14 16.85
CA LEU A 123 3.70 4.79 16.63
C LEU A 123 2.62 4.40 17.64
N GLY A 124 2.93 3.50 18.59
CA GLY A 124 2.03 3.12 19.69
C GLY A 124 0.98 2.07 19.32
N PHE A 125 1.20 1.27 18.27
CA PHE A 125 0.33 0.13 17.98
C PHE A 125 0.46 -0.96 19.06
N ASP A 126 -0.63 -1.68 19.32
CA ASP A 126 -0.62 -2.80 20.24
C ASP A 126 0.14 -4.02 19.69
N HIS A 127 0.57 -4.89 20.60
CA HIS A 127 1.38 -6.07 20.25
C HIS A 127 0.66 -7.05 19.32
N LEU A 128 -0.68 -7.17 19.37
CA LEU A 128 -1.43 -8.08 18.51
C LEU A 128 -1.46 -7.55 17.08
N SER A 129 -1.70 -6.25 16.92
CA SER A 129 -1.62 -5.55 15.63
C SER A 129 -0.25 -5.71 14.98
N ILE A 130 0.83 -5.50 15.75
CA ILE A 130 2.21 -5.65 15.25
C ILE A 130 2.49 -7.10 14.84
N LYS A 131 2.12 -8.07 15.69
CA LYS A 131 2.30 -9.50 15.40
C LYS A 131 1.50 -9.95 14.20
N TRP A 132 0.27 -9.45 14.04
CA TRP A 132 -0.57 -9.74 12.89
C TRP A 132 0.06 -9.18 11.61
N THR A 133 0.52 -7.92 11.61
CA THR A 133 1.18 -7.31 10.44
C THR A 133 2.45 -8.06 10.07
N TRP A 134 3.27 -8.43 11.06
CA TRP A 134 4.47 -9.23 10.82
C TRP A 134 4.15 -10.58 10.19
N SER A 135 3.16 -11.29 10.73
CA SER A 135 2.67 -12.57 10.17
C SER A 135 2.08 -12.39 8.76
N PHE A 136 1.38 -11.27 8.53
CA PHE A 136 0.77 -10.96 7.24
C PHE A 136 1.79 -10.64 6.15
N LEU A 137 2.98 -10.16 6.49
CA LEU A 137 4.05 -9.82 5.54
C LEU A 137 5.11 -10.92 5.40
N SER A 138 5.33 -11.72 6.45
CA SER A 138 6.38 -12.74 6.49
C SER A 138 6.02 -14.01 5.74
N GLY A 139 7.03 -14.69 5.18
CA GLY A 139 6.88 -16.04 4.60
C GLY A 139 6.04 -16.08 3.31
N ARG A 140 5.89 -14.95 2.60
CA ARG A 140 5.10 -14.87 1.37
C ARG A 140 5.99 -14.82 0.14
N SER A 141 5.53 -15.47 -0.91
CA SER A 141 6.12 -15.39 -2.25
C SER A 141 5.01 -15.11 -3.25
N GLN A 142 5.30 -14.25 -4.22
CA GLN A 142 4.46 -13.98 -5.37
C GLN A 142 5.22 -14.40 -6.62
N ARG A 143 4.52 -14.99 -7.59
CA ARG A 143 5.10 -15.41 -8.87
C ARG A 143 4.22 -14.92 -10.00
N VAL A 144 4.84 -14.27 -10.97
CA VAL A 144 4.21 -13.96 -12.26
C VAL A 144 4.60 -15.08 -13.23
N VAL A 145 3.61 -15.65 -13.93
CA VAL A 145 3.85 -16.60 -15.02
C VAL A 145 3.45 -15.92 -16.30
N VAL A 146 4.43 -15.54 -17.12
CA VAL A 146 4.18 -15.02 -18.46
C VAL A 146 4.04 -16.21 -19.39
N LYS A 147 2.87 -16.38 -20.00
CA LYS A 147 2.67 -17.42 -21.03
C LYS A 147 3.48 -17.03 -22.28
N ASN A 148 4.69 -17.59 -22.41
CA ASN A 148 5.44 -17.59 -23.68
C ASN A 148 6.47 -18.73 -23.74
N THR A 149 6.10 -19.93 -23.28
CA THR A 149 6.44 -21.28 -23.83
C THR A 149 5.66 -22.31 -23.04
#